data_AF-A0A448ZGM8-F1
#
_entry.id   AF-A0A448ZGM8-F1
#
_cell.length_a   1.000
_cell.length_b   1.000
_cell.length_c   1.000
_cell.angle_alpha   90.00
_cell.angle_beta   90.00
_cell.angle_gamma   90.00
#
_symmetry.space_group_name_H-M   'P 1'
#
loop_
_entity.id
_entity.type
_entity.pdbx_description
1 polymer ?
#
loop_
_entity_poly.entity_id
_entity_poly.type
_entity_poly.pdbx_seq_one_letter_code
_entity_poly.pdbx_strand_id
1 'polypeptide(L)'
;MATNHTPSARGRHSLEMKKNQAPPMPKLLHPILHSLPLHFRFGLNGFLSNVLFMVAYNAAVVQFGQNASSSTIYATVYLIFIPISHAFISLLVFGWPERYVRSLMSNAPVGLTAIVLGAALTAYLDEIEFNGWVADAVTEYWAMMGYKIETTDATTEPTTVQDEESRGGGEFYSSLFVLIVTGIWTFVLSVMVNAPQESQEKKDL
;
A
#
# COMPACT_ATOMS: atom_id res chain seq x y z
N MET A 1 41.16 -1.62 -78.09
CA MET A 1 39.84 -2.22 -77.74
C MET A 1 39.44 -1.68 -76.38
N ALA A 2 38.20 -1.21 -76.27
CA ALA A 2 37.70 -0.34 -75.22
C ALA A 2 37.54 -1.02 -73.85
N THR A 3 37.76 -0.22 -72.80
CA THR A 3 37.45 -0.46 -71.39
C THR A 3 35.94 -0.52 -71.16
N ASN A 4 35.47 -1.42 -70.31
CA ASN A 4 34.16 -1.29 -69.65
C ASN A 4 34.30 -1.68 -68.16
N HIS A 5 34.46 -0.66 -67.32
CA HIS A 5 33.94 -0.66 -65.96
C HIS A 5 32.54 -0.05 -66.01
N THR A 6 31.56 -0.75 -65.46
CA THR A 6 30.39 -0.10 -64.86
C THR A 6 29.80 -0.98 -63.74
N PRO A 7 29.48 -0.39 -62.57
CA PRO A 7 28.94 -1.07 -61.39
C PRO A 7 27.41 -1.01 -61.38
N SER A 8 26.71 -1.96 -60.74
CA SER A 8 25.40 -1.66 -60.14
C SER A 8 24.81 -2.78 -59.28
N ALA A 9 24.03 -2.32 -58.30
CA ALA A 9 22.94 -2.99 -57.57
C ALA A 9 23.34 -4.07 -56.55
N ARG A 10 23.51 -3.75 -55.26
CA ARG A 10 22.44 -3.34 -54.31
C ARG A 10 21.30 -4.36 -54.31
N GLY A 11 21.33 -5.30 -53.36
CA GLY A 11 20.33 -6.36 -53.27
C GLY A 11 20.28 -7.04 -51.91
N ARG A 12 19.65 -6.35 -50.95
CA ARG A 12 18.98 -6.93 -49.77
C ARG A 12 19.87 -7.48 -48.67
N HIS A 13 20.38 -6.56 -47.85
CA HIS A 13 20.17 -6.75 -46.41
C HIS A 13 18.68 -7.00 -46.21
N SER A 14 18.30 -8.26 -45.98
CA SER A 14 17.04 -8.59 -45.34
C SER A 14 17.14 -8.09 -43.90
N LEU A 15 17.03 -6.78 -43.74
CA LEU A 15 16.33 -6.21 -42.60
C LEU A 15 14.91 -6.77 -42.72
N GLU A 16 14.74 -8.02 -42.26
CA GLU A 16 13.47 -8.38 -41.66
C GLU A 16 13.24 -7.32 -40.63
N MET A 17 12.41 -6.34 -41.00
CA MET A 17 11.65 -5.53 -40.08
C MET A 17 11.07 -6.54 -39.10
N LYS A 18 11.75 -6.67 -37.95
CA LYS A 18 11.26 -7.34 -36.78
C LYS A 18 9.97 -6.58 -36.48
N LYS A 19 8.89 -7.13 -37.05
CA LYS A 19 7.54 -6.60 -37.05
C LYS A 19 7.34 -6.08 -35.63
N ASN A 20 7.00 -4.80 -35.51
CA ASN A 20 6.61 -4.14 -34.27
C ASN A 20 5.46 -4.91 -33.63
N GLN A 21 5.77 -6.06 -33.03
CA GLN A 21 4.91 -6.76 -32.12
C GLN A 21 5.00 -5.92 -30.87
N ALA A 22 3.90 -5.23 -30.57
CA ALA A 22 3.71 -4.64 -29.26
C ALA A 22 4.11 -5.71 -28.22
N PRO A 23 4.90 -5.35 -27.21
CA PRO A 23 5.30 -6.31 -26.18
C PRO A 23 4.05 -7.01 -25.65
N PRO A 24 4.11 -8.34 -25.42
CA PRO A 24 2.95 -9.09 -24.94
C PRO A 24 2.43 -8.42 -23.66
N MET A 25 1.11 -8.18 -23.60
CA MET A 25 0.51 -7.53 -22.43
C MET A 25 0.88 -8.31 -21.16
N PRO A 26 1.27 -7.62 -20.07
CA PRO A 26 1.61 -8.28 -18.82
C PRO A 26 0.44 -9.15 -18.35
N LYS A 27 0.70 -10.41 -17.99
CA LYS A 27 -0.35 -11.30 -17.48
C LYS A 27 -0.77 -10.82 -16.09
N LEU A 28 -2.03 -10.42 -15.97
CA LEU A 28 -2.70 -10.18 -14.69
C LEU A 28 -3.22 -11.50 -14.11
N LEU A 29 -3.62 -11.48 -12.84
CA LEU A 29 -4.14 -12.65 -12.12
C LEU A 29 -5.33 -13.31 -12.84
N HIS A 30 -6.22 -12.51 -13.43
CA HIS A 30 -7.38 -12.99 -14.16
C HIS A 30 -7.63 -12.12 -15.41
N PRO A 31 -8.04 -12.70 -16.55
CA PRO A 31 -8.28 -11.96 -17.80
C PRO A 31 -9.27 -10.80 -17.66
N ILE A 32 -10.26 -10.93 -16.76
CA ILE A 32 -11.26 -9.89 -16.49
C ILE A 32 -10.63 -8.57 -16.00
N LEU A 33 -9.46 -8.63 -15.36
CA LEU A 33 -8.78 -7.43 -14.87
C LEU A 33 -8.34 -6.53 -16.03
N HIS A 34 -8.10 -7.07 -17.22
CA HIS A 34 -7.81 -6.26 -18.41
C HIS A 34 -9.02 -5.44 -18.89
N SER A 35 -10.24 -5.88 -18.59
CA SER A 35 -11.46 -5.11 -18.91
C SER A 35 -11.77 -4.00 -17.91
N LEU A 36 -11.10 -3.97 -16.76
CA LEU A 36 -11.31 -2.96 -15.74
C LEU A 36 -10.40 -1.73 -15.96
N PRO A 37 -10.94 -0.51 -15.81
CA PRO A 37 -10.13 0.70 -15.83
C PRO A 37 -8.99 0.65 -14.81
N LEU A 38 -7.84 1.24 -15.16
CA LEU A 38 -6.63 1.19 -14.33
C LEU A 38 -6.87 1.79 -12.93
N HIS A 39 -7.58 2.91 -12.83
CA HIS A 39 -7.92 3.55 -11.56
C HIS A 39 -8.78 2.66 -10.65
N PHE A 40 -9.68 1.85 -11.23
CA PHE A 40 -10.50 0.91 -10.47
C PHE A 40 -9.66 -0.24 -9.91
N ARG A 41 -8.76 -0.80 -10.71
CA ARG A 41 -7.81 -1.83 -10.25
C ARG A 41 -6.90 -1.32 -9.13
N PHE A 42 -6.40 -0.10 -9.27
CA PHE A 42 -5.61 0.56 -8.23
C PHE A 42 -6.39 0.80 -6.95
N GLY A 43 -7.60 1.35 -7.06
CA GLY A 43 -8.48 1.59 -5.92
C GLY A 43 -8.83 0.30 -5.18
N LEU A 44 -9.21 -0.75 -5.91
CA LEU A 44 -9.50 -2.07 -5.34
C LEU A 44 -8.27 -2.68 -4.65
N ASN A 45 -7.10 -2.62 -5.28
CA ASN A 45 -5.86 -3.10 -4.68
C ASN A 45 -5.51 -2.33 -3.40
N GLY A 46 -5.65 -1.00 -3.42
CA GLY A 46 -5.42 -0.14 -2.26
C GLY A 46 -6.36 -0.48 -1.12
N PHE A 47 -7.66 -0.60 -1.39
CA PHE A 47 -8.66 -0.98 -0.39
C PHE A 47 -8.36 -2.36 0.22
N LEU A 48 -8.15 -3.37 -0.63
CA LEU A 48 -7.90 -4.75 -0.17
C LEU A 48 -6.60 -4.84 0.66
N SER A 49 -5.53 -4.21 0.19
CA SER A 49 -4.24 -4.21 0.90
C SER A 49 -4.36 -3.55 2.27
N ASN A 50 -5.13 -2.46 2.36
CA ASN A 50 -5.35 -1.73 3.59
C ASN A 50 -6.19 -2.52 4.59
N VAL A 51 -7.30 -3.13 4.16
CA VAL A 51 -8.12 -3.99 5.02
C VAL A 51 -7.29 -5.16 5.56
N LEU A 52 -6.53 -5.82 4.68
CA LEU A 52 -5.70 -6.96 5.08
C LEU A 52 -4.61 -6.54 6.07
N PHE A 53 -3.96 -5.39 5.85
CA PHE A 53 -2.99 -4.83 6.77
C PHE A 53 -3.62 -4.52 8.13
N MET A 54 -4.79 -3.86 8.15
CA MET A 54 -5.49 -3.52 9.38
C MET A 54 -5.84 -4.75 10.20
N VAL A 55 -6.36 -5.81 9.56
CA VAL A 55 -6.67 -7.09 10.23
C VAL A 55 -5.40 -7.71 10.80
N ALA A 56 -4.32 -7.78 10.01
CA ALA A 56 -3.05 -8.36 10.46
C ALA A 56 -2.41 -7.57 11.61
N TYR A 57 -2.43 -6.24 11.53
CA TYR A 57 -1.91 -5.36 12.57
C TYR A 57 -2.69 -5.51 13.88
N ASN A 58 -4.03 -5.41 13.83
CA ASN A 58 -4.85 -5.54 15.04
C ASN A 58 -4.73 -6.94 15.65
N ALA A 59 -4.68 -7.99 14.83
CA ALA A 59 -4.43 -9.35 15.33
C ALA A 59 -3.04 -9.45 16.01
N ALA A 60 -2.02 -8.81 15.43
CA ALA A 60 -0.68 -8.78 16.02
C ALA A 60 -0.63 -7.98 17.32
N VAL A 61 -1.35 -6.85 17.43
CA VAL A 61 -1.47 -6.07 18.67
C VAL A 61 -2.10 -6.91 19.78
N VAL A 62 -3.20 -7.62 19.49
CA VAL A 62 -3.82 -8.52 20.47
C VAL A 62 -2.87 -9.63 20.92
N GLN A 63 -2.09 -10.19 19.98
CA GLN A 63 -1.20 -11.32 20.26
C GLN A 63 0.11 -10.92 20.95
N PHE A 64 0.64 -9.73 20.66
CA PHE A 64 2.01 -9.32 21.02
C PHE A 64 2.10 -7.99 21.77
N GLY A 65 0.99 -7.28 22.01
CA GLY A 65 0.99 -5.96 22.67
C GLY A 65 1.62 -5.97 24.07
N GLN A 66 1.56 -7.10 24.76
CA GLN A 66 2.20 -7.31 26.07
C GLN A 66 3.73 -7.38 26.00
N ASN A 67 4.30 -7.69 24.82
CA ASN A 67 5.73 -7.91 24.62
C ASN A 67 6.42 -6.81 23.81
N ALA A 68 5.68 -6.00 23.07
CA ALA A 68 6.21 -4.97 22.19
C ALA A 68 5.22 -3.82 22.05
N SER A 69 5.75 -2.59 21.90
CA SER A 69 4.92 -1.41 21.67
C SER A 69 4.12 -1.51 20.36
N SER A 70 2.95 -0.87 20.31
CA SER A 70 2.11 -0.76 19.12
C SER A 70 2.88 -0.26 17.89
N SER A 71 3.80 0.70 18.07
CA SER A 71 4.68 1.21 17.02
C SER A 71 5.66 0.16 16.47
N THR A 72 6.22 -0.69 17.34
CA THR A 72 7.14 -1.78 16.95
C THR A 72 6.39 -2.88 16.20
N ILE A 73 5.19 -3.22 16.68
CA ILE A 73 4.30 -4.18 16.03
C ILE A 73 3.91 -3.65 14.64
N TYR A 74 3.53 -2.38 14.54
CA TYR A 74 3.21 -1.72 13.28
C TYR A 74 4.36 -1.83 12.28
N ALA A 75 5.57 -1.42 12.68
CA ALA A 75 6.74 -1.45 11.81
C ALA A 75 7.05 -2.88 11.32
N THR A 76 6.94 -3.87 12.21
CA THR A 76 7.20 -5.28 11.89
C THR A 76 6.18 -5.84 10.91
N VAL A 77 4.88 -5.62 11.16
CA VAL A 77 3.80 -6.06 10.27
C VAL A 77 3.95 -5.40 8.90
N TYR A 78 4.29 -4.11 8.86
CA TYR A 78 4.47 -3.37 7.61
C TYR A 78 5.69 -3.85 6.81
N LEU A 79 6.81 -4.17 7.47
CA LEU A 79 7.98 -4.77 6.80
C LEU A 79 7.62 -6.08 6.08
N ILE A 80 6.81 -6.93 6.71
CA ILE A 80 6.30 -8.17 6.10
C ILE A 80 5.34 -7.86 4.95
N PHE A 81 4.53 -6.80 5.10
CA PHE A 81 3.54 -6.41 4.10
C PHE A 81 4.10 -5.73 2.86
N ILE A 82 5.30 -5.13 2.89
CA ILE A 82 5.93 -4.52 1.70
C ILE A 82 5.99 -5.50 0.51
N PRO A 83 6.61 -6.70 0.62
CA PRO A 83 6.64 -7.65 -0.50
C PRO A 83 5.24 -8.18 -0.86
N ILE A 84 4.37 -8.39 0.13
CA ILE A 84 3.01 -8.90 -0.10
C ILE A 84 2.18 -7.88 -0.90
N SER A 85 2.19 -6.62 -0.49
CA SER A 85 1.50 -5.52 -1.17
C SER A 85 2.06 -5.30 -2.58
N HIS A 86 3.38 -5.37 -2.76
CA HIS A 86 4.00 -5.33 -4.09
C HIS A 86 3.63 -6.54 -4.96
N ALA A 87 3.41 -7.72 -4.37
CA ALA A 87 2.88 -8.86 -5.12
C ALA A 87 1.42 -8.63 -5.53
N PHE A 88 0.56 -8.12 -4.64
CA PHE A 88 -0.84 -7.80 -4.97
C PHE A 88 -0.94 -6.76 -6.10
N ILE A 89 -0.18 -5.67 -6.04
CA ILE A 89 -0.21 -4.66 -7.10
C ILE A 89 0.31 -5.21 -8.44
N SER A 90 1.33 -6.10 -8.39
CA SER A 90 1.82 -6.79 -9.58
C SER A 90 0.75 -7.73 -10.15
N LEU A 91 0.02 -8.47 -9.32
CA LEU A 91 -0.99 -9.42 -9.79
C LEU A 91 -2.28 -8.75 -10.27
N LEU A 92 -2.70 -7.66 -9.62
CA LEU A 92 -4.00 -7.03 -9.84
C LEU A 92 -3.96 -5.84 -10.81
N VAL A 93 -2.83 -5.13 -10.87
CA VAL A 93 -2.75 -3.83 -11.56
C VAL A 93 -1.83 -3.89 -12.77
N PHE A 94 -0.56 -4.22 -12.55
CA PHE A 94 0.51 -4.00 -13.55
C PHE A 94 1.00 -5.25 -14.28
N GLY A 95 0.68 -6.43 -13.77
CA GLY A 95 1.22 -7.70 -14.22
C GLY A 95 2.54 -8.04 -13.55
N TRP A 96 2.88 -9.32 -13.57
CA TRP A 96 4.10 -9.80 -12.91
C TRP A 96 5.36 -9.28 -13.62
N PRO A 97 6.26 -8.56 -12.93
CA PRO A 97 7.49 -8.06 -13.52
C PRO A 97 8.48 -9.20 -13.80
N GLU A 98 9.20 -9.14 -14.93
CA GLU A 98 10.24 -10.12 -15.28
C GLU A 98 11.36 -10.19 -14.23
N ARG A 99 11.63 -9.07 -13.56
CA ARG A 99 12.64 -8.95 -12.49
C ARG A 99 12.00 -8.43 -11.21
N TYR A 100 11.13 -9.24 -10.60
CA TYR A 100 10.36 -8.89 -9.40
C TYR A 100 11.19 -8.25 -8.28
N VAL A 101 12.32 -8.85 -7.91
CA VAL A 101 13.17 -8.31 -6.83
C VAL A 101 13.67 -6.89 -7.17
N ARG A 102 14.05 -6.63 -8.42
CA ARG A 102 14.51 -5.29 -8.82
C ARG A 102 13.37 -4.27 -8.77
N SER A 103 12.17 -4.65 -9.20
CA SER A 103 10.95 -3.83 -9.11
C SER A 103 10.57 -3.55 -7.65
N LEU A 104 10.70 -4.55 -6.78
CA LEU A 104 10.43 -4.40 -5.35
C LEU A 104 11.43 -3.40 -4.74
N MET A 105 12.72 -3.56 -5.02
CA MET A 105 13.76 -2.70 -4.48
C MET A 105 13.65 -1.25 -4.97
N SER A 106 13.19 -1.01 -6.21
CA SER A 106 12.94 0.37 -6.68
C SER A 106 11.77 1.05 -5.96
N ASN A 107 10.82 0.28 -5.43
CA ASN A 107 9.69 0.78 -4.64
C ASN A 107 9.94 0.74 -3.13
N ALA A 108 11.01 0.07 -2.68
CA ALA A 108 11.33 -0.07 -1.26
C ALA A 108 11.48 1.26 -0.50
N PRO A 109 12.07 2.34 -1.06
CA PRO A 109 12.14 3.63 -0.36
C PRO A 109 10.76 4.20 -0.01
N VAL A 110 9.77 4.04 -0.89
CA VAL A 110 8.39 4.47 -0.62
C VAL A 110 7.81 3.68 0.56
N GLY A 111 7.98 2.36 0.56
CA GLY A 111 7.55 1.51 1.68
C GLY A 111 8.25 1.83 3.00
N LEU A 112 9.57 2.06 2.99
CA LEU A 112 10.34 2.39 4.18
C LEU A 112 9.95 3.74 4.79
N THR A 113 9.72 4.76 3.98
CA THR A 113 9.26 6.06 4.50
C THR A 113 7.85 5.97 5.08
N ALA A 114 6.98 5.14 4.50
CA ALA A 114 5.67 4.85 5.05
C ALA A 114 5.74 4.12 6.41
N ILE A 115 6.71 3.22 6.59
CA ILE A 115 6.98 2.60 7.90
C ILE A 115 7.35 3.66 8.93
N VAL A 116 8.32 4.51 8.62
CA VAL A 116 8.80 5.53 9.57
C VAL A 116 7.66 6.47 9.97
N LEU A 117 6.91 6.96 8.98
CA LEU A 117 5.76 7.83 9.23
C LEU A 117 4.68 7.13 10.04
N GLY A 118 4.32 5.90 9.65
CA GLY A 118 3.27 5.13 10.31
C GLY A 118 3.65 4.76 11.74
N ALA A 119 4.87 4.29 11.99
CA ALA A 119 5.33 3.94 13.32
C ALA A 119 5.43 5.17 14.25
N ALA A 120 5.92 6.30 13.74
CA ALA A 120 5.96 7.55 14.50
C ALA A 120 4.54 8.04 14.85
N LEU A 121 3.62 7.96 13.89
CA LEU A 121 2.23 8.36 14.12
C LEU A 121 1.52 7.40 15.07
N THR A 122 1.72 6.09 14.95
CA THR A 122 1.19 5.10 15.90
C THR A 122 1.69 5.40 17.31
N ALA A 123 3.00 5.64 17.49
CA ALA A 123 3.55 5.99 18.80
C ALA A 123 2.93 7.27 19.37
N TYR A 124 2.74 8.28 18.53
CA TYR A 124 2.10 9.53 18.95
C TYR A 124 0.63 9.36 19.35
N LEU A 125 -0.15 8.56 18.59
CA LEU A 125 -1.56 8.31 18.89
C LEU A 125 -1.75 7.46 20.15
N ASP A 126 -0.82 6.53 20.39
CA ASP A 126 -0.75 5.72 21.60
C ASP A 126 -0.47 6.60 22.83
N GLU A 127 0.49 7.53 22.73
CA GLU A 127 0.84 8.47 23.82
C GLU A 127 -0.33 9.37 24.27
N ILE A 128 -1.23 9.73 23.35
CA ILE A 128 -2.40 10.57 23.66
C ILE A 128 -3.68 9.77 23.93
N GLU A 129 -3.58 8.43 24.03
CA GLU A 129 -4.72 7.53 24.22
C GLU A 129 -5.85 7.77 23.19
N PHE A 130 -5.47 8.07 21.94
CA PHE A 130 -6.39 8.51 20.89
C PHE A 130 -7.56 7.55 20.70
N ASN A 131 -7.29 6.25 20.76
CA ASN A 131 -8.29 5.22 20.55
C ASN A 131 -9.41 5.27 21.62
N GLY A 132 -9.04 5.50 22.89
CA GLY A 132 -9.99 5.69 23.99
C GLY A 132 -10.80 6.97 23.81
N TRP A 133 -10.11 8.09 23.53
CA TRP A 133 -10.76 9.37 23.30
C TRP A 133 -11.81 9.33 22.17
N VAL A 134 -11.49 8.68 21.04
CA VAL A 134 -12.46 8.53 19.94
C VAL A 134 -13.61 7.60 20.32
N ALA A 135 -13.34 6.49 21.01
CA ALA A 135 -14.38 5.56 21.43
C ALA A 135 -15.42 6.25 22.35
N ASP A 136 -14.94 7.06 23.29
CA ASP A 136 -15.79 7.83 24.20
C ASP A 136 -16.64 8.86 23.43
N ALA A 137 -16.02 9.63 22.52
CA ALA A 137 -16.72 10.63 21.72
C ALA A 137 -17.79 10.01 20.80
N VAL A 138 -17.51 8.86 20.18
CA VAL A 138 -18.48 8.13 19.35
C VAL A 138 -19.64 7.62 20.21
N THR A 139 -19.35 7.09 21.39
CA THR A 139 -20.34 6.59 22.34
C THR A 139 -21.26 7.71 22.81
N GLU A 140 -20.72 8.87 23.19
CA GLU A 140 -21.49 10.05 23.58
C GLU A 140 -22.39 10.56 22.45
N TYR A 141 -21.85 10.65 21.22
CA TYR A 141 -22.61 11.08 20.06
C TYR A 141 -23.77 10.13 19.72
N TRP A 142 -23.55 8.82 19.77
CA TRP A 142 -24.59 7.82 19.55
C TRP A 142 -25.66 7.83 20.64
N ALA A 143 -25.27 8.04 21.90
CA ALA A 143 -26.22 8.24 22.99
C ALA A 143 -27.09 9.49 22.77
N MET A 144 -26.49 10.59 22.30
CA MET A 144 -27.22 11.82 21.94
C MET A 144 -28.22 11.59 20.79
N MET A 145 -27.88 10.70 19.86
CA MET A 145 -28.76 10.28 18.74
C MET A 145 -29.85 9.27 19.17
N GLY A 146 -29.94 8.92 20.45
CA GLY A 146 -30.97 8.03 20.99
C GLY A 146 -30.71 6.54 20.79
N TYR A 147 -29.51 6.16 20.34
CA TYR A 147 -29.11 4.76 20.31
C TYR A 147 -28.69 4.33 21.72
N LYS A 148 -29.38 3.34 22.28
CA LYS A 148 -28.96 2.71 23.52
C LYS A 148 -27.72 1.87 23.25
N ILE A 149 -26.57 2.39 23.66
CA ILE A 149 -25.37 1.58 23.77
C ILE A 149 -25.52 0.83 25.09
N GLU A 150 -25.74 -0.48 25.01
CA GLU A 150 -25.62 -1.35 26.19
C GLU A 150 -24.13 -1.39 26.56
N THR A 151 -23.69 -0.41 27.34
CA THR A 151 -22.51 -0.59 28.17
C THR A 151 -22.80 -1.76 29.08
N THR A 152 -22.14 -2.88 28.82
CA THR A 152 -22.23 -4.09 29.65
C THR A 152 -21.53 -3.79 30.97
N ASP A 153 -22.17 -3.04 31.86
CA ASP A 153 -21.77 -2.82 33.25
C ASP A 153 -22.98 -2.37 34.07
N ALA A 154 -23.85 -3.33 34.36
CA ALA A 154 -24.63 -3.28 35.58
C ALA A 154 -24.31 -4.56 36.36
N THR A 155 -23.65 -4.37 37.50
CA THR A 155 -23.42 -5.35 38.58
C THR A 155 -22.30 -6.38 38.36
N THR A 156 -21.03 -6.01 38.61
CA THR A 156 -20.12 -6.82 39.45
C THR A 156 -19.06 -5.89 40.07
N GLU A 157 -18.72 -6.15 41.33
CA GLU A 157 -17.88 -5.39 42.28
C GLU A 157 -16.44 -5.05 41.80
N PRO A 158 -15.76 -4.05 42.43
CA PRO A 158 -14.45 -3.57 42.02
C PRO A 158 -13.38 -4.61 42.36
N THR A 159 -13.03 -5.43 41.38
CA THR A 159 -11.95 -6.41 41.52
C THR A 159 -10.67 -5.77 40.98
N THR A 160 -9.81 -5.38 41.92
CA THR A 160 -8.34 -5.32 41.83
C THR A 160 -7.70 -5.05 40.47
N VAL A 161 -7.17 -3.83 40.31
CA VAL A 161 -5.92 -3.44 39.62
C VAL A 161 -5.22 -4.57 38.85
N GLN A 162 -5.76 -4.96 37.69
CA GLN A 162 -5.07 -5.70 36.62
C GLN A 162 -5.87 -5.86 35.31
N ASP A 163 -7.10 -5.30 35.22
CA ASP A 163 -8.02 -5.53 34.09
C ASP A 163 -8.31 -4.29 33.22
N GLU A 164 -7.54 -3.20 33.29
CA GLU A 164 -7.73 -2.07 32.37
C GLU A 164 -7.11 -2.28 30.96
N GLU A 165 -6.16 -3.21 30.81
CA GLU A 165 -5.56 -3.53 29.50
C GLU A 165 -6.34 -4.60 28.70
N SER A 166 -7.28 -5.30 29.32
CA SER A 166 -8.03 -6.41 28.70
C SER A 166 -9.46 -6.09 28.31
N ARG A 167 -9.90 -4.83 28.45
CA ARG A 167 -11.19 -4.34 27.91
C ARG A 167 -11.14 -4.14 26.40
N GLY A 168 -10.96 -5.20 25.62
CA GLY A 168 -11.35 -5.28 24.19
C GLY A 168 -10.91 -4.13 23.26
N GLY A 169 -9.91 -3.35 23.64
CA GLY A 169 -9.54 -2.09 23.00
C GLY A 169 -8.55 -2.34 21.87
N GLY A 170 -9.01 -2.96 20.78
CA GLY A 170 -8.21 -3.01 19.56
C GLY A 170 -7.84 -1.59 19.11
N GLU A 171 -6.68 -1.43 18.50
CA GLU A 171 -6.15 -0.16 17.94
C GLU A 171 -6.91 0.29 16.67
N PHE A 172 -8.23 0.11 16.64
CA PHE A 172 -9.03 0.25 15.43
C PHE A 172 -9.03 1.69 14.92
N TYR A 173 -9.29 2.68 15.78
CA TYR A 173 -9.35 4.08 15.34
C TYR A 173 -7.95 4.62 15.00
N SER A 174 -6.95 4.29 15.82
CA SER A 174 -5.55 4.62 15.56
C SER A 174 -5.07 4.01 14.24
N SER A 175 -5.32 2.71 14.01
CA SER A 175 -4.91 2.02 12.78
C SER A 175 -5.62 2.56 11.55
N LEU A 176 -6.91 2.91 11.65
CA LEU A 176 -7.64 3.54 10.56
C LEU A 176 -7.05 4.91 10.20
N PHE A 177 -6.74 5.74 11.21
CA PHE A 177 -6.16 7.06 10.98
C PHE A 177 -4.76 6.96 10.36
N VAL A 178 -3.89 6.11 10.93
CA VAL A 178 -2.53 5.88 10.41
C VAL A 178 -2.59 5.38 8.96
N LEU A 179 -3.55 4.52 8.63
CA LEU A 179 -3.74 3.97 7.30
C LEU A 179 -4.14 5.04 6.28
N ILE A 180 -5.01 5.99 6.66
CA ILE A 180 -5.36 7.13 5.81
C ILE A 180 -4.12 7.99 5.52
N VAL A 181 -3.38 8.37 6.56
CA VAL A 181 -2.19 9.23 6.43
C VAL A 181 -1.10 8.56 5.59
N THR A 182 -0.76 7.31 5.90
CA THR A 182 0.26 6.55 5.16
C THR A 182 -0.21 6.20 3.75
N GLY A 183 -1.50 5.98 3.53
CA GLY A 183 -2.10 5.79 2.20
C GLY A 183 -1.97 7.04 1.32
N ILE A 184 -2.27 8.22 1.86
CA ILE A 184 -2.06 9.49 1.14
C ILE A 184 -0.58 9.70 0.84
N TRP A 185 0.29 9.47 1.83
CA TRP A 185 1.74 9.63 1.66
C TRP A 185 2.32 8.74 0.56
N THR A 186 2.00 7.44 0.59
CA THR A 186 2.45 6.47 -0.42
C THR A 186 1.92 6.79 -1.80
N PHE A 187 0.68 7.27 -1.93
CA PHE A 187 0.12 7.75 -3.19
C PHE A 187 0.92 8.94 -3.74
N VAL A 188 1.14 9.98 -2.94
CA VAL A 188 1.87 11.19 -3.35
C VAL A 188 3.29 10.83 -3.80
N LEU A 189 4.03 10.04 -3.02
CA LEU A 189 5.39 9.62 -3.39
C LEU A 189 5.40 8.75 -4.65
N SER A 190 4.43 7.85 -4.80
CA SER A 190 4.33 7.02 -6.01
C SER A 190 4.08 7.87 -7.24
N VAL A 191 3.26 8.92 -7.14
CA VAL A 191 3.05 9.89 -8.22
C VAL A 191 4.33 10.69 -8.49
N MET A 192 5.00 11.21 -7.47
CA MET A 192 6.22 12.02 -7.65
C MET A 192 7.37 11.23 -8.26
N VAL A 193 7.54 9.96 -7.89
CA VAL A 193 8.65 9.12 -8.37
C VAL A 193 8.37 8.53 -9.75
N ASN A 194 7.11 8.19 -10.05
CA ASN A 194 6.74 7.51 -11.29
C ASN A 194 6.07 8.43 -12.33
N ALA A 195 5.86 9.71 -12.02
CA ALA A 195 5.40 10.67 -13.02
C ALA A 195 6.46 10.77 -14.14
N PRO A 196 6.06 10.70 -15.42
CA PRO A 196 6.99 10.90 -16.51
C PRO A 196 7.58 12.31 -16.37
N GLN A 197 8.91 12.40 -16.30
CA GLN A 197 9.59 13.70 -16.36
C GLN A 197 9.21 14.33 -17.70
N GLU A 198 8.42 15.41 -17.69
CA GLU A 198 8.30 16.26 -18.86
C GLU A 198 9.71 16.64 -19.28
N SER A 199 10.07 16.21 -20.49
CA SER A 199 11.36 16.44 -21.12
C SER A 199 11.79 17.89 -20.93
N GLN A 200 12.81 18.13 -20.09
CA GLN A 200 13.58 19.38 -20.07
C GLN A 200 14.46 19.53 -21.34
N GLU A 201 14.04 18.95 -22.46
CA GLU A 201 14.73 19.01 -23.75
C GLU A 201 14.10 20.10 -24.63
N LYS A 202 13.93 21.30 -24.07
CA LYS A 202 13.58 22.52 -24.82
C LYS A 202 14.04 23.76 -24.06
N LYS A 203 15.33 23.84 -23.74
CA LYS A 203 15.95 25.12 -23.38
C LYS A 203 17.41 25.28 -23.80
N ASP A 204 17.89 24.43 -24.71
CA ASP A 204 19.15 24.60 -25.41
C ASP A 204 18.90 24.47 -26.94
N LEU A 205 18.24 25.48 -27.52
CA LEU A 205 18.25 25.77 -28.96
C LEU A 205 18.26 27.29 -29.15
#